data_AF-A0A109FFF2-F1
#
_entry.id   AF-A0A109FFF2-F1
#
_cell.length_a   1.000
_cell.length_b   1.000
_cell.length_c   1.000
_cell.angle_alpha   90.00
_cell.angle_beta   90.00
_cell.angle_gamma   90.00
#
_symmetry.space_group_name_H-M   'P 1'
#
loop_
_entity.id
_entity.type
_entity.pdbx_description
1 polymer ?
#
loop_
_entity_poly.entity_id
_entity_poly.type
_entity_poly.pdbx_seq_one_letter_code
_entity_poly.pdbx_strand_id
1 'polypeptide(L)'
;MKGMLTGPVTILNWSFPRADVSKEVQCKQLALALRDEVCDLAKAGIFAIQVDEPAIREGLPLRQVDWDAYLPWAVDSFKLSTAG
;
A
#
# COMPACT_ATOMS: atom_id res chain seq x y z
N MET A 1 4.88 16.35 -15.78
CA MET A 1 3.78 15.36 -15.69
C MET A 1 3.97 14.58 -14.38
N LYS A 2 2.88 14.15 -13.72
CA LYS A 2 2.94 13.43 -12.43
C LYS A 2 2.62 11.96 -12.65
N GLY A 3 3.43 11.05 -12.10
CA GLY A 3 3.13 9.62 -12.04
C GLY A 3 1.99 9.35 -11.07
N MET A 4 1.17 8.34 -11.33
CA MET A 4 0.00 7.99 -10.52
C MET A 4 -0.01 6.49 -10.29
N LEU A 5 -0.04 6.09 -9.02
CA LEU A 5 -0.17 4.71 -8.59
C LEU A 5 -1.27 4.59 -7.53
N THR A 6 -1.84 3.41 -7.39
CA THR A 6 -2.72 3.06 -6.28
C THR A 6 -1.88 2.39 -5.20
N GLY A 7 -2.06 2.80 -3.94
CA GLY A 7 -1.32 2.27 -2.81
C GLY A 7 -1.66 0.81 -2.48
N PRO A 8 -0.75 0.10 -1.79
CA PRO A 8 -0.88 -1.33 -1.54
C PRO A 8 -2.10 -1.70 -0.67
N VAL A 9 -2.50 -0.85 0.27
CA VAL A 9 -3.65 -1.09 1.15
C VAL A 9 -4.95 -0.98 0.36
N THR A 10 -5.04 -0.01 -0.56
CA THR A 10 -6.20 0.15 -1.44
C THR A 10 -6.32 -0.99 -2.44
N ILE A 11 -5.22 -1.41 -3.07
CA ILE A 11 -5.24 -2.60 -3.93
C ILE A 11 -5.72 -3.83 -3.15
N LEU A 12 -5.25 -4.02 -1.91
CA LEU A 12 -5.67 -5.13 -1.06
C LEU A 12 -7.17 -5.06 -0.69
N ASN A 13 -7.64 -3.90 -0.22
CA ASN A 13 -9.00 -3.74 0.31
C ASN A 13 -10.08 -3.76 -0.79
N TRP A 14 -9.75 -3.36 -2.02
CA TRP A 14 -10.66 -3.42 -3.17
C TRP A 14 -10.50 -4.69 -4.02
N SER A 15 -9.78 -5.68 -3.51
CA SER A 15 -9.66 -7.01 -4.09
C SER A 15 -10.41 -8.05 -3.26
N PHE A 16 -10.49 -9.28 -3.76
CA PHE A 16 -10.80 -10.45 -2.93
C PHE A 16 -9.47 -11.05 -2.41
N PRO A 17 -9.03 -10.72 -1.17
CA PRO A 17 -7.76 -11.19 -0.65
C PRO A 17 -7.78 -12.70 -0.46
N ARG A 18 -6.61 -13.32 -0.58
CA ARG A 18 -6.48 -14.76 -0.33
C ARG A 18 -6.65 -15.07 1.15
N ALA A 19 -7.27 -16.20 1.47
CA ALA A 19 -7.59 -16.59 2.84
C ALA A 19 -6.46 -17.36 3.55
N ASP A 20 -5.48 -17.85 2.80
CA ASP A 20 -4.35 -18.67 3.27
C ASP A 20 -3.13 -17.84 3.74
N VAL A 21 -3.16 -16.51 3.53
CA VAL A 21 -2.05 -15.60 3.89
C VAL A 21 -2.62 -14.39 4.61
N SER A 22 -1.91 -13.88 5.63
CA SER A 22 -2.37 -12.68 6.34
C SER A 22 -2.44 -11.47 5.42
N LYS A 23 -3.37 -10.56 5.71
CA LYS A 23 -3.51 -9.28 4.98
C LYS A 23 -2.21 -8.47 5.01
N GLU A 24 -1.51 -8.45 6.14
CA GLU A 24 -0.21 -7.79 6.28
C GLU A 24 0.83 -8.32 5.27
N VAL A 25 0.97 -9.64 5.16
CA VAL A 25 1.95 -10.24 4.23
C VAL A 25 1.58 -9.93 2.78
N GLN A 26 0.31 -10.03 2.43
CA GLN A 26 -0.18 -9.65 1.10
C GLN A 26 0.10 -8.17 0.81
N CYS A 27 -0.20 -7.28 1.76
CA CYS A 27 0.01 -5.84 1.61
C CYS A 27 1.49 -5.49 1.43
N LYS A 28 2.39 -6.15 2.16
CA LYS A 28 3.85 -5.97 2.02
C LYS A 28 4.36 -6.47 0.67
N GLN A 29 3.82 -7.57 0.14
CA GLN A 29 4.17 -8.06 -1.20
C GLN A 29 3.73 -7.08 -2.28
N LEU A 30 2.51 -6.55 -2.19
CA LEU A 30 2.03 -5.49 -3.07
C LEU A 30 2.92 -4.25 -2.98
N ALA A 31 3.32 -3.85 -1.77
CA ALA A 31 4.20 -2.72 -1.56
C ALA A 31 5.58 -2.89 -2.21
N LEU A 32 6.17 -4.09 -2.15
CA LEU A 32 7.43 -4.37 -2.84
C LEU A 32 7.29 -4.27 -4.36
N ALA A 33 6.21 -4.78 -4.94
CA ALA A 33 5.95 -4.65 -6.37
C ALA A 33 5.74 -3.18 -6.79
N LEU A 34 5.01 -2.40 -6.00
CA LEU A 34 4.80 -0.97 -6.25
C LEU A 34 6.09 -0.16 -6.10
N ARG A 35 6.98 -0.54 -5.19
CA ARG A 35 8.29 0.10 -5.01
C ARG A 35 9.11 0.05 -6.31
N ASP A 36 9.12 -1.10 -6.98
CA ASP A 36 9.84 -1.25 -8.24
C ASP A 36 9.29 -0.28 -9.31
N GLU A 37 7.97 -0.15 -9.41
CA GLU A 37 7.31 0.80 -10.32
C GLU A 37 7.62 2.27 -9.96
N VAL A 38 7.62 2.62 -8.66
CA VAL A 38 8.03 3.95 -8.20
C VAL A 38 9.47 4.25 -8.62
N CYS A 39 10.38 3.30 -8.42
CA CYS A 39 11.78 3.44 -8.83
C CYS A 39 11.92 3.56 -10.35
N ASP A 40 11.13 2.83 -11.13
CA ASP A 40 11.20 2.85 -12.58
C ASP A 40 10.63 4.16 -13.17
N LEU A 41 9.53 4.68 -12.61
CA LEU A 41 9.02 6.01 -12.94
C LEU A 41 10.05 7.10 -12.63
N ALA A 42 10.72 7.02 -11.47
CA ALA A 42 11.76 7.96 -11.10
C ALA A 42 12.96 7.90 -12.07
N LYS A 43 13.43 6.69 -12.43
CA LYS A 43 14.52 6.49 -13.42
C LYS A 43 14.13 7.00 -14.81
N ALA A 44 12.85 6.91 -15.18
CA ALA A 44 12.31 7.43 -16.43
C ALA A 44 12.14 8.97 -16.45
N GLY A 45 12.50 9.66 -15.36
CA GLY A 45 12.46 11.13 -15.26
C GLY A 45 11.16 11.70 -14.71
N ILE A 46 10.30 10.89 -14.07
CA ILE A 46 9.09 11.36 -13.39
C ILE A 46 9.44 11.75 -11.95
N PHE A 47 9.63 13.05 -11.70
CA PHE A 47 10.08 13.58 -10.40
C PHE A 47 8.95 13.83 -9.39
N ALA A 48 7.69 13.71 -9.81
CA ALA A 48 6.53 13.81 -8.92
C ALA A 48 5.65 12.59 -9.14
N ILE A 49 5.50 11.76 -8.10
CA ILE A 49 4.72 10.52 -8.14
C ILE A 49 3.71 10.60 -7.00
N GLN A 50 2.43 10.37 -7.31
CA GLN A 50 1.36 10.25 -6.32
C GLN A 50 1.00 8.77 -6.16
N VAL A 51 0.90 8.34 -4.90
CA VAL A 51 0.43 7.01 -4.52
C VAL A 51 -0.83 7.20 -3.66
N ASP A 52 -1.98 6.76 -4.16
CA ASP A 52 -3.28 7.04 -3.54
C ASP A 52 -3.74 5.94 -2.60
N GLU A 53 -4.13 6.31 -1.38
CA GLU A 53 -4.64 5.39 -0.35
C GLU A 53 -6.03 5.76 0.21
N PRO A 54 -7.08 5.84 -0.64
CA PRO A 54 -8.44 6.14 -0.16
C PRO A 54 -8.98 5.05 0.79
N ALA A 55 -8.62 3.78 0.58
CA ALA A 55 -9.18 2.68 1.34
C ALA A 55 -8.41 2.36 2.64
N ILE A 56 -7.46 3.20 3.08
CA ILE A 56 -6.73 2.97 4.33
C ILE A 56 -7.66 2.92 5.54
N ARG A 57 -8.76 3.69 5.51
CA ARG A 57 -9.79 3.67 6.56
C ARG A 57 -10.87 2.61 6.34
N GLU A 58 -11.09 2.18 5.11
CA GLU A 58 -12.09 1.15 4.79
C GLU A 58 -11.70 -0.22 5.37
N GLY A 59 -10.39 -0.52 5.42
CA GLY A 59 -9.87 -1.75 6.05
C GLY A 59 -9.73 -1.69 7.58
N LEU A 60 -10.01 -0.54 8.20
CA LEU A 60 -9.80 -0.32 9.63
C LEU A 60 -10.78 -1.18 10.46
N PRO A 61 -10.31 -1.94 11.46
CA PRO A 61 -11.20 -2.75 12.30
C PRO A 61 -12.28 -1.92 12.98
N LEU A 62 -13.49 -2.50 13.13
CA LEU A 62 -14.63 -1.82 13.76
C LEU A 62 -14.35 -1.46 15.22
N ARG A 63 -13.58 -2.28 15.94
CA ARG A 63 -13.23 -2.04 17.34
C ARG A 63 -11.93 -1.28 17.42
N GLN A 64 -11.94 -0.18 18.17
CA GLN A 64 -10.76 0.68 18.35
C GLN A 64 -9.56 -0.06 18.95
N VAL A 65 -9.80 -1.03 19.84
CA VAL A 65 -8.74 -1.86 20.45
C VAL A 65 -7.94 -2.68 19.44
N ASP A 66 -8.49 -2.90 18.25
CA ASP A 66 -7.84 -3.68 17.19
C ASP A 66 -7.09 -2.75 16.19
N TRP A 67 -7.15 -1.43 16.35
CA TRP A 67 -6.52 -0.48 15.42
C TRP A 67 -5.00 -0.56 15.44
N ASP A 68 -4.41 -0.78 16.62
CA ASP A 68 -2.97 -0.90 16.80
C ASP A 68 -2.41 -2.15 16.11
N ALA A 69 -3.24 -3.15 15.82
CA ALA A 69 -2.86 -4.31 15.02
C ALA A 69 -2.97 -4.08 13.51
N TYR A 70 -3.66 -3.01 13.07
CA TYR A 70 -3.91 -2.70 11.66
C TYR A 70 -3.01 -1.56 11.14
N LEU A 71 -3.05 -0.42 11.82
CA LEU A 71 -2.44 0.82 11.36
C LEU A 71 -0.92 0.70 11.12
N PRO A 72 -0.14 0.01 11.98
CA PRO A 72 1.30 -0.09 11.76
C PRO A 72 1.65 -0.74 10.42
N TRP A 73 1.11 -1.92 10.12
CA TRP A 73 1.46 -2.60 8.87
C TRP A 73 0.86 -1.92 7.64
N ALA A 74 -0.31 -1.27 7.76
CA ALA A 74 -0.90 -0.52 6.66
C ALA A 74 -0.02 0.68 6.27
N VAL A 75 0.41 1.46 7.26
CA VAL A 75 1.31 2.61 7.06
C VAL A 75 2.71 2.16 6.61
N ASP A 76 3.25 1.09 7.20
CA ASP A 76 4.56 0.58 6.82
C ASP A 76 4.57 0.01 5.41
N SER A 77 3.46 -0.59 4.95
CA SER A 77 3.32 -1.03 3.55
C SER A 77 3.32 0.15 2.59
N PHE A 78 2.60 1.23 2.91
CA PHE A 78 2.67 2.46 2.12
C PHE A 78 4.09 3.01 2.05
N LYS A 79 4.76 3.17 3.21
CA LYS A 79 6.16 3.63 3.26
C LYS A 79 7.09 2.73 2.47
N LEU A 80 6.92 1.41 2.54
CA LEU A 80 7.72 0.44 1.79
C LEU A 80 7.57 0.64 0.28
N SER A 81 6.36 0.95 -0.20
CA SER A 81 6.11 1.25 -1.62
C SER A 81 6.75 2.57 -2.09
N THR A 82 7.03 3.50 -1.17
CA THR A 82 7.58 4.83 -1.48
C THR A 82 9.01 5.05 -0.97
N ALA A 83 9.68 4.01 -0.48
CA ALA A 83 11.04 4.09 0.02
C ALA A 83 12.01 3.44 -0.99
N GLY A 84 13.10 4.12 -1.36
CA GLY A 84 14.07 3.68 -2.35
C GLY A 84 14.62 4.84 -3.15
#